data_AF-A0A7S1ZYW1-F1
#
_entry.id   AF-A0A7S1ZYW1-F1
#
_cell.length_a   1.000
_cell.length_b   1.000
_cell.length_c   1.000
_cell.angle_alpha   90.00
_cell.angle_beta   90.00
_cell.angle_gamma   90.00
#
_symmetry.space_group_name_H-M   'P 1'
#
loop_
_entity.id
_entity.type
_entity.pdbx_description
1 polymer ?
#
loop_
_entity_poly.entity_id
_entity_poly.type
_entity_poly.pdbx_seq_one_letter_code
_entity_poly.pdbx_strand_id
1 'polypeptide(L)'
;ALSSDGLTVAVASRSPAYAKVFRYVPNTLDIVVEGSTVNVPLLPQHHFRDKANGIQDTSGYYLELVPNDARSVVITGNQWKALTLPGGGVQVMKGTKLEFDFTLVQEVEIHAICLANDLRLSTEIYNCFYMAGTQKMPIRNGFYQGVVTTVEGGNRHYSIPIYKFFRGNFRYLAFILDNDTADPSLGNCTFSNIELQTIPENLCM
;
A
#
# COMPACT_ATOMS: atom_id res chain seq x y z
N ALA A 1 -28.33 -1.25 19.20
CA ALA A 1 -26.89 -1.52 19.25
C ALA A 1 -26.45 -1.84 17.83
N LEU A 2 -25.65 -0.97 17.21
CA LEU A 2 -25.12 -1.16 15.86
C LEU A 2 -23.81 -1.95 15.99
N SER A 3 -23.76 -3.15 15.43
CA SER A 3 -22.51 -3.88 15.24
C SER A 3 -21.84 -3.38 13.96
N SER A 4 -20.52 -3.28 14.01
CA SER A 4 -19.61 -2.73 13.01
C SER A 4 -19.43 -3.59 11.75
N ASP A 5 -20.40 -4.41 11.38
CA ASP A 5 -20.30 -5.29 10.22
C ASP A 5 -21.20 -4.77 9.10
N GLY A 6 -20.57 -4.31 8.01
CA GLY A 6 -21.14 -4.11 6.68
C GLY A 6 -22.60 -3.68 6.60
N LEU A 7 -22.85 -2.38 6.42
CA LEU A 7 -24.18 -1.83 6.21
C LEU A 7 -24.87 -2.54 5.02
N THR A 8 -25.79 -3.46 5.31
CA THR A 8 -26.63 -4.10 4.31
C THR A 8 -27.82 -3.17 4.04
N VAL A 9 -27.81 -2.47 2.90
CA VAL A 9 -28.95 -1.63 2.50
C VAL A 9 -29.98 -2.51 1.82
N ALA A 10 -31.04 -2.88 2.54
CA ALA A 10 -32.22 -3.49 1.95
C ALA A 10 -33.16 -2.39 1.43
N VAL A 11 -33.30 -2.27 0.11
CA VAL A 11 -34.38 -1.47 -0.48
C VAL A 11 -35.64 -2.33 -0.51
N ALA A 12 -36.63 -1.99 0.31
CA ALA A 12 -37.93 -2.63 0.27
C ALA A 12 -38.62 -2.31 -1.07
N SER A 13 -38.60 -3.24 -2.01
CA SER A 13 -39.47 -3.18 -3.18
C SER A 13 -40.89 -3.59 -2.76
N ARG A 14 -41.93 -2.98 -3.37
CA ARG A 14 -43.35 -3.28 -3.06
C ARG A 14 -43.81 -4.68 -3.54
N SER A 15 -42.89 -5.58 -3.86
CA SER A 15 -43.18 -6.95 -4.29
C SER A 15 -42.26 -7.92 -3.54
N PRO A 16 -42.80 -8.94 -2.83
CA PRO A 16 -42.02 -9.83 -1.97
C PRO A 16 -41.05 -10.76 -2.72
N ALA A 17 -40.92 -10.66 -4.05
CA ALA A 17 -40.13 -11.57 -4.87
C ALA A 17 -38.71 -11.09 -5.22
N TYR A 18 -38.34 -9.83 -4.97
CA TYR A 18 -37.00 -9.32 -5.32
C TYR A 18 -36.46 -8.34 -4.27
N ALA A 19 -35.77 -8.88 -3.27
CA ALA A 19 -34.80 -8.12 -2.48
C ALA A 19 -33.43 -8.26 -3.14
N LYS A 20 -32.91 -7.20 -3.78
CA LYS A 20 -31.50 -7.15 -4.18
C LYS A 20 -30.67 -6.78 -2.96
N VAL A 21 -29.82 -7.70 -2.52
CA VAL A 21 -28.80 -7.42 -1.50
C VAL A 21 -27.66 -6.70 -2.22
N PHE A 22 -27.51 -5.39 -1.97
CA PHE A 22 -26.31 -4.66 -2.36
C PHE A 22 -25.27 -4.87 -1.27
N ARG A 23 -24.17 -5.56 -1.59
CA ARG A 23 -22.99 -5.60 -0.72
C ARG A 23 -22.25 -4.28 -0.88
N TYR A 24 -22.04 -3.56 0.22
CA TYR A 24 -21.07 -2.47 0.25
C TYR A 24 -19.69 -3.05 0.00
N VAL A 25 -19.10 -2.75 -1.14
CA VAL A 25 -17.68 -3.02 -1.40
C VAL A 25 -16.98 -1.70 -1.10
N PRO A 26 -16.11 -1.64 -0.06
CA PRO A 26 -15.35 -0.43 0.20
C PRO A 26 -14.57 -0.05 -1.07
N ASN A 27 -14.61 1.23 -1.43
CA ASN A 27 -13.87 1.77 -2.57
C ASN A 27 -12.65 2.59 -2.11
N THR A 28 -12.32 2.51 -0.81
CA THR A 28 -11.21 3.19 -0.18
C THR A 28 -10.39 2.21 0.64
N LEU A 29 -9.07 2.37 0.59
CA LEU A 29 -8.14 1.81 1.57
C LEU A 29 -8.05 2.76 2.76
N ASP A 30 -8.40 2.27 3.94
CA ASP A 30 -8.38 3.02 5.18
C ASP A 30 -6.98 2.93 5.79
N ILE A 31 -6.28 4.07 5.81
CA ILE A 31 -5.01 4.23 6.53
C ILE A 31 -5.21 5.11 7.76
N VAL A 32 -4.25 5.11 8.67
CA VAL A 32 -4.25 6.02 9.83
C VAL A 32 -3.16 7.07 9.63
N VAL A 33 -3.50 8.34 9.83
CA VAL A 33 -2.55 9.46 9.83
C VAL A 33 -2.78 10.26 11.10
N GLU A 34 -1.77 10.32 11.96
CA GLU A 34 -1.82 11.02 13.25
C GLU A 34 -3.06 10.63 14.09
N GLY A 35 -3.33 9.32 14.17
CA GLY A 35 -4.47 8.76 14.91
C GLY A 35 -5.84 8.92 14.25
N SER A 36 -5.93 9.61 13.11
CA SER A 36 -7.17 9.78 12.36
C SER A 36 -7.24 8.83 11.16
N THR A 37 -8.41 8.24 10.92
CA THR A 37 -8.62 7.43 9.71
C THR A 37 -8.69 8.33 8.48
N VAL A 38 -7.92 7.98 7.46
CA VAL A 38 -7.91 8.61 6.13
C VAL A 38 -8.34 7.56 5.11
N ASN A 39 -9.48 7.81 4.45
CA ASN A 39 -10.00 6.94 3.41
C ASN A 39 -9.33 7.26 2.06
N VAL A 40 -8.35 6.47 1.64
CA VAL A 40 -7.60 6.65 0.39
C VAL A 40 -8.40 6.01 -0.77
N PRO A 41 -8.85 6.78 -1.78
CA PRO A 41 -9.57 6.20 -2.91
C PRO A 41 -8.74 5.15 -3.64
N LEU A 42 -9.34 3.98 -3.91
CA LEU A 42 -8.72 2.96 -4.76
C LEU A 42 -8.74 3.33 -6.24
N LEU A 43 -9.54 4.30 -6.66
CA LEU A 43 -9.64 4.73 -8.05
C LEU A 43 -9.48 6.26 -8.16
N PRO A 44 -8.70 6.74 -9.15
CA PRO A 44 -7.89 5.96 -10.10
C PRO A 44 -6.65 5.34 -9.43
N GLN A 45 -6.25 4.14 -9.88
CA GLN A 45 -4.91 3.60 -9.61
C GLN A 45 -3.97 4.06 -10.70
N HIS A 46 -2.87 4.68 -10.31
CA HIS A 46 -1.87 5.18 -11.25
C HIS A 46 -0.80 4.14 -11.51
N HIS A 47 -0.31 4.08 -12.75
CA HIS A 47 0.94 3.39 -13.06
C HIS A 47 2.10 4.06 -12.32
N PHE A 48 2.78 3.32 -11.46
CA PHE A 48 4.02 3.73 -10.83
C PHE A 48 5.19 3.21 -11.67
N ARG A 49 6.12 4.08 -12.05
CA ARG A 49 7.17 3.77 -13.03
C ARG A 49 8.54 3.60 -12.39
N ASP A 50 9.39 2.73 -12.94
CA ASP A 50 10.78 2.59 -12.51
C ASP A 50 11.64 3.80 -12.94
N LYS A 51 11.33 4.40 -14.09
CA LYS A 51 11.98 5.59 -14.67
C LYS A 51 11.03 6.38 -15.56
N ALA A 52 11.46 7.55 -16.04
CA ALA A 52 10.59 8.48 -16.78
C ALA A 52 9.79 7.84 -17.93
N ASN A 53 10.39 6.88 -18.65
CA ASN A 53 9.78 6.19 -19.79
C ASN A 53 9.68 4.67 -19.60
N GLY A 54 10.01 4.13 -18.41
CA GLY A 54 9.89 2.70 -18.16
C GLY A 54 8.55 2.39 -17.51
N ILE A 55 7.91 1.31 -17.97
CA ILE A 55 6.65 0.81 -17.42
C ILE A 55 6.91 -0.64 -17.04
N GLN A 56 7.05 -0.90 -15.74
CA GLN A 56 7.05 -2.26 -15.18
C GLN A 56 5.64 -2.70 -14.79
N ASP A 57 4.72 -1.76 -14.57
CA ASP A 57 3.35 -2.07 -14.18
C ASP A 57 2.60 -2.83 -15.28
N THR A 58 1.93 -3.92 -14.92
CA THR A 58 1.12 -4.70 -15.87
C THR A 58 -0.31 -4.17 -15.92
N SER A 59 -0.76 -3.76 -17.11
CA SER A 59 -2.16 -3.39 -17.34
C SER A 59 -3.08 -4.61 -17.11
N GLY A 60 -4.20 -4.39 -16.43
CA GLY A 60 -5.19 -5.44 -16.13
C GLY A 60 -5.07 -6.06 -14.75
N TYR A 61 -3.94 -5.86 -14.07
CA TYR A 61 -3.81 -6.11 -12.63
C TYR A 61 -4.15 -4.84 -11.84
N TYR A 62 -4.78 -5.01 -10.69
CA TYR A 62 -5.23 -3.93 -9.82
C TYR A 62 -4.95 -4.27 -8.34
N LEU A 63 -4.77 -3.23 -7.54
CA LEU A 63 -4.87 -3.32 -6.09
C LEU A 63 -6.31 -3.67 -5.72
N GLU A 64 -6.48 -4.70 -4.89
CA GLU A 64 -7.77 -5.18 -4.43
C GLU A 64 -7.86 -5.11 -2.91
N LEU A 65 -9.01 -4.71 -2.36
CA LEU A 65 -9.20 -4.83 -0.92
C LEU A 65 -9.51 -6.26 -0.52
N VAL A 66 -9.10 -6.64 0.68
CA VAL A 66 -9.57 -7.87 1.30
C VAL A 66 -11.10 -7.76 1.54
N PRO A 67 -11.91 -8.77 1.20
CA PRO A 67 -13.36 -8.70 1.37
C PRO A 67 -13.77 -8.36 2.80
N ASN A 68 -14.58 -7.31 2.94
CA ASN A 68 -15.05 -6.75 4.22
C ASN A 68 -13.94 -6.16 5.12
N ASP A 69 -12.74 -5.93 4.60
CA ASP A 69 -11.64 -5.30 5.31
C ASP A 69 -11.06 -4.14 4.48
N ALA A 70 -11.44 -2.92 4.86
CA ALA A 70 -10.96 -1.71 4.22
C ALA A 70 -9.54 -1.33 4.63
N ARG A 71 -8.93 -2.00 5.62
CA ARG A 71 -7.57 -1.70 6.12
C ARG A 71 -6.49 -2.55 5.45
N SER A 72 -6.86 -3.42 4.53
CA SER A 72 -5.97 -4.37 3.88
C SER A 72 -6.09 -4.33 2.36
N VAL A 73 -4.95 -4.24 1.69
CA VAL A 73 -4.85 -4.29 0.23
C VAL A 73 -4.00 -5.48 -0.20
N VAL A 74 -4.54 -6.26 -1.12
CA VAL A 74 -3.89 -7.41 -1.77
C VAL A 74 -3.29 -6.97 -3.08
N ILE A 75 -2.10 -7.48 -3.37
CA ILE A 75 -1.37 -7.28 -4.61
C ILE A 75 -1.06 -8.67 -5.16
N THR A 76 -1.49 -8.94 -6.39
CA THR A 76 -1.29 -10.23 -7.07
C THR A 76 -0.75 -10.00 -8.46
N GLY A 77 0.28 -10.74 -8.85
CA GLY A 77 0.95 -10.54 -10.12
C GLY A 77 1.73 -9.23 -10.19
N ASN A 78 2.49 -9.06 -11.28
CA ASN A 78 3.40 -7.95 -11.50
C ASN A 78 2.66 -6.60 -11.56
N GLN A 79 2.82 -5.81 -10.51
CA GLN A 79 2.07 -4.58 -10.27
C GLN A 79 2.95 -3.49 -9.67
N TRP A 80 2.97 -2.34 -10.32
CA TRP A 80 3.55 -1.11 -9.78
C TRP A 80 2.45 -0.05 -9.77
N LYS A 81 1.74 0.07 -8.64
CA LYS A 81 0.53 0.90 -8.51
C LYS A 81 0.70 1.98 -7.47
N ALA A 82 0.13 3.16 -7.74
CA ALA A 82 0.07 4.25 -6.78
C ALA A 82 -1.36 4.75 -6.58
N LEU A 83 -1.72 4.99 -5.31
CA LEU A 83 -2.95 5.63 -4.88
C LEU A 83 -2.67 7.09 -4.52
N THR A 84 -3.60 7.98 -4.86
CA THR A 84 -3.50 9.40 -4.50
C THR A 84 -3.91 9.59 -3.05
N LEU A 85 -3.02 10.15 -2.24
CA LEU A 85 -3.32 10.48 -0.85
C LEU A 85 -4.27 11.70 -0.79
N PRO A 86 -5.36 11.63 -0.02
CA PRO A 86 -6.28 12.76 0.17
C PRO A 86 -5.59 14.01 0.75
N GLY A 87 -6.27 15.16 0.68
CA GLY A 87 -5.78 16.38 1.32
C GLY A 87 -4.51 16.98 0.72
N GLY A 88 -4.08 16.51 -0.47
CA GLY A 88 -2.85 16.96 -1.12
C GLY A 88 -1.59 16.23 -0.65
N GLY A 89 -1.72 15.21 0.21
CA GLY A 89 -0.63 14.35 0.64
C GLY A 89 -0.54 14.14 2.15
N VAL A 90 0.55 13.47 2.55
CA VAL A 90 0.94 13.28 3.95
C VAL A 90 2.29 13.95 4.20
N GLN A 91 2.39 14.67 5.31
CA GLN A 91 3.63 15.36 5.69
C GLN A 91 4.53 14.43 6.50
N VAL A 92 5.75 14.22 6.01
CA VAL A 92 6.82 13.52 6.74
C VAL A 92 7.72 14.55 7.38
N MET A 93 7.76 14.56 8.71
CA MET A 93 8.58 15.44 9.53
C MET A 93 9.47 14.64 10.47
N LYS A 94 10.30 15.31 11.27
CA LYS A 94 11.15 14.63 12.25
C LYS A 94 10.27 13.83 13.22
N GLY A 95 10.60 12.57 13.43
CA GLY A 95 9.81 11.67 14.27
C GLY A 95 8.71 10.89 13.54
N THR A 96 8.42 11.17 12.27
CA THR A 96 7.42 10.39 11.52
C THR A 96 7.87 8.96 11.27
N LYS A 97 7.04 7.99 11.68
CA LYS A 97 7.17 6.56 11.39
C LYS A 97 6.09 6.13 10.39
N LEU A 98 6.42 5.11 9.61
CA LEU A 98 5.47 4.32 8.83
C LEU A 98 5.36 2.95 9.48
N GLU A 99 4.15 2.57 9.86
CA GLU A 99 3.85 1.29 10.49
C GLU A 99 2.81 0.54 9.67
N PHE A 100 2.95 -0.78 9.56
CA PHE A 100 2.01 -1.64 8.83
C PHE A 100 2.30 -3.11 9.12
N ASP A 101 1.31 -3.96 8.86
CA ASP A 101 1.49 -5.40 8.79
C ASP A 101 1.67 -5.82 7.33
N PHE A 102 2.59 -6.75 7.10
CA PHE A 102 2.87 -7.31 5.78
C PHE A 102 2.79 -8.83 5.83
N THR A 103 1.96 -9.42 4.99
CA THR A 103 1.85 -10.86 4.80
C THR A 103 2.35 -11.24 3.42
N LEU A 104 3.27 -12.19 3.35
CA LEU A 104 3.81 -12.70 2.09
C LEU A 104 3.27 -14.11 1.84
N VAL A 105 2.50 -14.27 0.76
CA VAL A 105 1.93 -15.58 0.37
C VAL A 105 2.80 -16.25 -0.68
N GLN A 106 3.26 -15.49 -1.67
CA GLN A 106 4.15 -15.97 -2.72
C GLN A 106 5.25 -14.94 -3.01
N GLU A 107 6.49 -15.34 -2.77
CA GLU A 107 7.68 -14.51 -3.03
C GLU A 107 7.98 -14.47 -4.54
N VAL A 108 8.37 -13.29 -5.01
CA VAL A 108 8.86 -13.06 -6.38
C VAL A 108 10.08 -12.13 -6.31
N GLU A 109 10.31 -11.24 -7.27
CA GLU A 109 11.55 -10.46 -7.32
C GLU A 109 11.57 -9.33 -6.31
N ILE A 110 10.49 -8.54 -6.19
CA ILE A 110 10.41 -7.42 -5.25
C ILE A 110 8.99 -7.32 -4.68
N HIS A 111 8.90 -7.07 -3.37
CA HIS A 111 7.69 -6.59 -2.68
C HIS A 111 8.02 -5.33 -1.89
N ALA A 112 7.36 -4.21 -2.17
CA ALA A 112 7.69 -2.93 -1.55
C ALA A 112 6.50 -1.98 -1.40
N ILE A 113 6.64 -1.05 -0.45
CA ILE A 113 5.73 0.06 -0.21
C ILE A 113 6.50 1.39 -0.30
N CYS A 114 5.89 2.43 -0.88
CA CYS A 114 6.54 3.72 -1.08
C CYS A 114 5.65 4.91 -0.73
N LEU A 115 6.28 6.00 -0.30
CA LEU A 115 5.67 7.34 -0.30
C LEU A 115 6.31 8.17 -1.41
N ALA A 116 5.52 8.65 -2.36
CA ALA A 116 6.05 9.33 -3.55
C ALA A 116 5.41 10.69 -3.79
N ASN A 117 6.17 11.58 -4.42
CA ASN A 117 5.67 12.89 -4.89
C ASN A 117 5.26 12.87 -6.36
N ASP A 118 5.75 11.90 -7.11
CA ASP A 118 5.56 11.74 -8.53
C ASP A 118 5.34 10.26 -8.83
N LEU A 119 4.75 9.97 -9.99
CA LEU A 119 4.38 8.61 -10.41
C LEU A 119 5.58 7.86 -11.01
N ARG A 120 6.74 8.00 -10.35
CA ARG A 120 7.99 7.34 -10.70
C ARG A 120 8.85 7.13 -9.46
N LEU A 121 9.61 6.07 -9.46
CA LEU A 121 10.64 5.79 -8.48
C LEU A 121 11.67 6.92 -8.48
N SER A 122 12.03 7.40 -7.29
CA SER A 122 13.11 8.36 -7.16
C SER A 122 14.44 7.63 -7.08
N THR A 123 15.42 8.09 -7.87
CA THR A 123 16.81 7.62 -7.74
C THR A 123 17.62 8.48 -6.76
N GLU A 124 17.02 9.55 -6.22
CA GLU A 124 17.70 10.54 -5.37
C GLU A 124 17.39 10.35 -3.88
N ILE A 125 16.24 9.75 -3.56
CA ILE A 125 15.80 9.49 -2.18
C ILE A 125 15.34 8.04 -2.04
N TYR A 126 15.58 7.45 -0.87
CA TYR A 126 15.07 6.12 -0.54
C TYR A 126 13.66 6.21 0.02
N ASN A 127 12.68 6.30 -0.88
CA ASN A 127 11.28 6.48 -0.52
C ASN A 127 10.42 5.23 -0.71
N CYS A 128 11.03 4.11 -1.09
CA CYS A 128 10.44 2.78 -1.12
C CYS A 128 11.13 1.86 -0.12
N PHE A 129 10.38 1.00 0.57
CA PHE A 129 10.91 0.03 1.54
C PHE A 129 10.69 -1.38 1.01
N TYR A 130 11.78 -2.16 0.97
CA TYR A 130 11.79 -3.52 0.45
C TYR A 130 11.45 -4.52 1.56
N MET A 131 10.34 -5.25 1.41
CA MET A 131 9.83 -6.13 2.46
C MET A 131 10.17 -7.60 2.21
N ALA A 132 10.26 -8.00 0.94
CA ALA A 132 10.60 -9.35 0.52
C ALA A 132 11.03 -9.38 -0.95
N GLY A 133 11.62 -10.50 -1.37
CA GLY A 133 11.93 -10.76 -2.76
C GLY A 133 13.29 -11.45 -2.96
N THR A 134 13.46 -11.98 -4.16
CA THR A 134 14.67 -12.71 -4.57
C THR A 134 15.69 -11.82 -5.31
N GLN A 135 15.26 -10.68 -5.86
CA GLN A 135 16.14 -9.80 -6.63
C GLN A 135 16.94 -8.88 -5.71
N LYS A 136 18.25 -9.13 -5.63
CA LYS A 136 19.18 -8.24 -4.92
C LYS A 136 19.38 -6.95 -5.72
N MET A 137 18.73 -5.87 -5.28
CA MET A 137 18.91 -4.56 -5.91
C MET A 137 20.12 -3.84 -5.30
N PRO A 138 20.97 -3.15 -6.09
CA PRO A 138 21.93 -2.22 -5.51
C PRO A 138 21.16 -1.12 -4.77
N ILE A 139 21.71 -0.68 -3.63
CA ILE A 139 21.13 0.36 -2.75
C ILE A 139 20.81 1.66 -3.52
N ARG A 140 21.21 1.85 -4.77
CA ARG A 140 21.07 3.09 -5.55
C ARG A 140 19.77 3.26 -6.35
N ASN A 141 18.76 2.41 -6.14
CA ASN A 141 17.53 2.42 -6.95
C ASN A 141 16.27 2.82 -6.16
N GLY A 142 16.33 3.79 -5.25
CA GLY A 142 15.12 4.27 -4.53
C GLY A 142 14.52 3.32 -3.48
N PHE A 143 14.99 2.06 -3.43
CA PHE A 143 14.60 1.06 -2.44
C PHE A 143 15.57 1.01 -1.25
N TYR A 144 15.03 1.15 -0.04
CA TYR A 144 15.72 0.81 1.19
C TYR A 144 15.55 -0.67 1.53
N GLN A 145 16.67 -1.40 1.59
CA GLN A 145 16.74 -2.84 1.91
C GLN A 145 17.27 -3.14 3.32
N GLY A 146 17.43 -2.13 4.17
CA GLY A 146 17.95 -2.32 5.53
C GLY A 146 16.89 -2.71 6.56
N VAL A 147 15.69 -3.13 6.13
CA VAL A 147 14.67 -3.72 7.01
C VAL A 147 14.81 -5.24 7.02
N VAL A 148 14.39 -5.88 8.11
CA VAL A 148 14.36 -7.35 8.15
C VAL A 148 13.23 -7.84 7.23
N THR A 149 13.56 -8.63 6.22
CA THR A 149 12.59 -9.13 5.26
C THR A 149 11.63 -10.17 5.86
N THR A 150 10.47 -10.32 5.23
CA THR A 150 9.51 -11.40 5.51
C THR A 150 9.74 -12.53 4.51
N VAL A 151 9.76 -13.76 5.01
CA VAL A 151 9.89 -14.98 4.19
C VAL A 151 8.53 -15.43 3.68
N GLU A 152 8.50 -16.21 2.61
CA GLU A 152 7.26 -16.76 2.06
C GLU A 152 6.45 -17.55 3.12
N GLY A 153 5.14 -17.33 3.15
CA GLY A 153 4.23 -17.86 4.18
C GLY A 153 4.27 -17.09 5.52
N GLY A 154 5.10 -16.05 5.62
CA GLY A 154 5.28 -15.26 6.82
C GLY A 154 4.38 -14.02 6.90
N ASN A 155 4.23 -13.52 8.13
CA ASN A 155 3.66 -12.21 8.44
C ASN A 155 4.64 -11.45 9.35
N ARG A 156 4.76 -10.14 9.15
CA ARG A 156 5.57 -9.27 9.99
C ARG A 156 4.91 -7.90 10.15
N HIS A 157 4.97 -7.39 11.37
CA HIS A 157 4.75 -5.98 11.67
C HIS A 157 6.03 -5.16 11.41
N TYR A 158 5.92 -4.11 10.61
CA TYR A 158 6.99 -3.17 10.30
C TYR A 158 6.75 -1.85 11.00
N SER A 159 7.81 -1.30 11.60
CA SER A 159 7.84 0.05 12.16
C SER A 159 9.11 0.75 11.67
N ILE A 160 8.95 1.65 10.69
CA ILE A 160 10.06 2.24 9.94
C ILE A 160 10.13 3.75 10.25
N PRO A 161 11.24 4.26 10.81
CA PRO A 161 11.41 5.69 11.06
C PRO A 161 11.70 6.44 9.75
N ILE A 162 10.69 6.63 8.92
CA ILE A 162 10.81 7.15 7.55
C ILE A 162 11.46 8.54 7.49
N TYR A 163 11.33 9.34 8.56
CA TYR A 163 11.96 10.66 8.68
C TYR A 163 13.50 10.66 8.57
N LYS A 164 14.14 9.50 8.72
CA LYS A 164 15.59 9.31 8.57
C LYS A 164 16.02 9.19 7.09
N PHE A 165 15.08 8.91 6.19
CA PHE A 165 15.35 8.69 4.77
C PHE A 165 14.89 9.87 3.91
N PHE A 166 13.75 10.46 4.26
CA PHE A 166 13.17 11.57 3.53
C PHE A 166 12.26 12.40 4.42
N ARG A 167 11.99 13.64 3.99
CA ARG A 167 11.08 14.60 4.64
C ARG A 167 10.36 15.40 3.57
N GLY A 168 9.27 16.05 3.96
CA GLY A 168 8.42 16.83 3.07
C GLY A 168 7.04 16.23 2.93
N ASN A 169 6.23 16.84 2.07
CA ASN A 169 4.91 16.32 1.75
C ASN A 169 5.01 15.23 0.67
N PHE A 170 4.17 14.20 0.73
CA PHE A 170 4.11 13.09 -0.24
C PHE A 170 2.68 12.89 -0.73
N ARG A 171 2.50 12.85 -2.05
CA ARG A 171 1.18 12.83 -2.71
C ARG A 171 0.62 11.44 -2.97
N TYR A 172 1.47 10.43 -2.98
CA TYR A 172 1.11 9.08 -3.37
C TYR A 172 1.59 8.04 -2.38
N LEU A 173 0.75 7.04 -2.15
CA LEU A 173 1.10 5.77 -1.52
C LEU A 173 1.21 4.74 -2.64
N ALA A 174 2.39 4.18 -2.85
CA ALA A 174 2.63 3.21 -3.91
C ALA A 174 2.97 1.84 -3.35
N PHE A 175 2.59 0.82 -4.11
CA PHE A 175 2.82 -0.58 -3.84
C PHE A 175 3.48 -1.20 -5.06
N ILE A 176 4.52 -1.98 -4.82
CA ILE A 176 5.32 -2.62 -5.86
C ILE A 176 5.37 -4.11 -5.57
N LEU A 177 4.95 -4.88 -6.55
CA LEU A 177 5.22 -6.29 -6.71
C LEU A 177 5.87 -6.43 -8.09
N ASP A 178 7.19 -6.65 -8.11
CA ASP A 178 7.98 -6.80 -9.33
C ASP A 178 8.18 -8.27 -9.65
N ASN A 179 7.98 -8.63 -10.91
CA ASN A 179 8.19 -9.98 -11.41
C ASN A 179 8.41 -9.95 -12.94
N ASP A 180 9.67 -9.85 -13.34
CA ASP A 180 10.17 -9.88 -14.71
C ASP A 180 10.31 -11.33 -15.26
N THR A 181 9.68 -12.33 -14.61
CA THR A 181 9.60 -13.69 -15.13
C THR A 181 8.62 -13.78 -16.31
N ALA A 182 8.65 -14.91 -17.03
CA ALA A 182 7.75 -15.14 -18.17
C ALA A 182 6.26 -15.21 -17.78
N ASP A 183 5.94 -15.42 -16.50
CA ASP A 183 4.57 -15.45 -15.99
C ASP A 183 4.31 -14.27 -15.04
N PRO A 184 3.72 -13.17 -15.54
CA PRO A 184 3.47 -11.98 -14.73
C PRO A 184 2.33 -12.17 -13.71
N SER A 185 1.68 -13.35 -13.67
CA SER A 185 0.62 -13.63 -12.69
C SER A 185 1.13 -14.05 -11.32
N LEU A 186 2.42 -14.41 -11.22
CA LEU A 186 3.04 -14.86 -9.98
C LEU A 186 3.28 -13.71 -9.00
N GLY A 187 3.26 -14.06 -7.72
CA GLY A 187 3.47 -13.18 -6.58
C GLY A 187 2.16 -12.80 -5.92
N ASN A 188 2.16 -12.83 -4.59
CA ASN A 188 0.99 -12.46 -3.81
C ASN A 188 1.42 -11.97 -2.42
N CYS A 189 0.98 -10.78 -2.06
CA CYS A 189 1.19 -10.21 -0.73
C CYS A 189 0.03 -9.30 -0.32
N THR A 190 -0.03 -9.04 0.99
CA THR A 190 -1.03 -8.14 1.59
C THR A 190 -0.33 -7.12 2.47
N PHE A 191 -0.68 -5.85 2.29
CA PHE A 191 -0.34 -4.78 3.22
C PHE A 191 -1.60 -4.40 4.02
N SER A 192 -1.46 -4.35 5.34
CA SER A 192 -2.57 -4.09 6.25
C SER A 192 -2.20 -3.05 7.30
N ASN A 193 -3.20 -2.38 7.87
CA ASN A 193 -3.04 -1.50 9.03
C ASN A 193 -1.98 -0.40 8.84
N ILE A 194 -1.95 0.20 7.65
CA ILE A 194 -0.97 1.23 7.31
C ILE A 194 -1.23 2.48 8.17
N GLU A 195 -0.21 2.92 8.91
CA GLU A 195 -0.25 4.06 9.80
C GLU A 195 0.98 4.96 9.62
N LEU A 196 0.74 6.27 9.56
CA LEU A 196 1.76 7.30 9.68
C LEU A 196 1.54 8.07 10.97
N GLN A 197 2.54 8.04 11.85
CA GLN A 197 2.49 8.73 13.14
C GLN A 197 3.79 9.49 13.37
N THR A 198 3.67 10.73 13.83
CA THR A 198 4.81 11.52 14.27
C THR A 198 4.97 11.39 15.78
N ILE A 199 6.04 10.71 16.20
CA ILE A 199 6.39 10.71 17.61
C ILE A 199 6.95 12.09 18.02
N PRO A 200 6.57 12.61 19.20
CA PRO A 200 7.12 13.85 19.73
C PRO A 200 8.65 13.89 19.69
N GLU A 201 9.23 15.06 19.39
CA GLU A 201 10.68 15.20 19.18
C GLU A 201 11.52 14.76 20.39
N ASN A 202 11.00 14.92 21.61
CA ASN A 202 11.65 14.49 22.84
C ASN A 202 11.71 12.97 23.03
N LEU A 203 11.02 12.20 22.19
CA LEU A 203 11.05 10.73 22.17
C LEU A 203 11.85 10.18 20.97
N CYS A 204 12.41 11.05 20.14
CA CYS A 204 13.26 10.67 19.02
C CYS A 204 14.72 10.50 19.49
N MET A 205 15.01 9.48 20.29
CA MET A 205 16.38 9.08 20.66
C MET A 205 16.90 7.93 19.78
#